data_AF-A0A7S3FIB3-F1
#
_entry.id   AF-A0A7S3FIB3-F1
#
_cell.length_a   1.000
_cell.length_b   1.000
_cell.length_c   1.000
_cell.angle_alpha   90.00
_cell.angle_beta   90.00
_cell.angle_gamma   90.00
#
_symmetry.space_group_name_H-M   'P 1'
#
loop_
_entity.id
_entity.type
_entity.pdbx_description
1 polymer ?
#
loop_
_entity_poly.entity_id
_entity_poly.type
_entity_poly.pdbx_seq_one_letter_code
_entity_poly.pdbx_strand_id
1 'polypeptide(L)'
;MAKSKKRRREEAAKGEEIAEDDNGDDEEPEEEYEVEKILAQREGKSGLEYCVKWLGWPESENTWEPEDHLIDCKMVMRAWRRQQQKREEEEQKAKQEQKQQAQQQKQQQQQQQQQ
;
A
#
# COMPACT_ATOMS: atom_id res chain seq x y z
N MET A 1 27.46 -1.82 -13.06
CA MET A 1 27.57 -1.44 -11.65
C MET A 1 26.79 -2.45 -10.80
N ALA A 2 27.29 -2.69 -9.60
CA ALA A 2 27.08 -3.83 -8.68
C ALA A 2 25.78 -4.65 -8.78
N LYS A 3 25.97 -5.97 -8.90
CA LYS A 3 25.01 -7.02 -8.50
C LYS A 3 25.20 -7.35 -7.02
N SER A 4 24.13 -7.88 -6.40
CA SER A 4 24.15 -8.82 -5.27
C SER A 4 23.91 -8.27 -3.86
N LYS A 5 22.91 -8.86 -3.17
CA LYS A 5 23.08 -9.50 -1.85
C LYS A 5 21.81 -10.27 -1.45
N LYS A 6 21.72 -11.50 -1.94
CA LYS A 6 20.91 -12.56 -1.33
C LYS A 6 21.62 -12.99 -0.05
N ARG A 7 21.00 -12.78 1.11
CA ARG A 7 21.47 -13.32 2.40
C ARG A 7 20.40 -14.27 2.94
N ARG A 8 20.67 -15.57 2.80
CA ARG A 8 20.09 -16.64 3.60
C ARG A 8 21.07 -16.87 4.76
N ARG A 9 20.59 -16.86 6.01
CA ARG A 9 21.33 -17.37 7.17
C ARG A 9 20.35 -18.14 8.04
N GLU A 10 20.71 -19.40 8.27
CA GLU A 10 20.07 -20.38 9.14
C GLU A 10 20.19 -20.05 10.63
N GLU A 11 19.36 -20.78 11.37
CA GLU A 11 19.09 -20.84 12.80
C GLU A 11 20.31 -20.94 13.74
N ALA A 12 20.10 -20.50 14.98
CA ALA A 12 20.84 -20.94 16.16
C ALA A 12 19.88 -21.00 17.37
N ALA A 13 19.83 -22.16 18.02
CA ALA A 13 19.02 -22.47 19.20
C ALA A 13 19.76 -22.18 20.53
N LYS A 14 18.95 -21.88 21.57
CA LYS A 14 19.16 -21.87 23.05
C LYS A 14 18.55 -20.58 23.61
N GLY A 15 17.58 -20.53 24.52
CA GLY A 15 17.17 -21.46 25.57
C GLY A 15 17.48 -20.81 26.91
N GLU A 16 16.49 -20.17 27.57
CA GLU A 16 16.46 -19.92 29.02
C GLU A 16 15.03 -19.51 29.46
N GLU A 17 14.57 -20.07 30.58
CA GLU A 17 13.29 -19.83 31.29
C GLU A 17 13.30 -18.51 32.09
N ILE A 18 12.22 -18.27 32.87
CA ILE A 18 11.92 -17.18 33.85
C ILE A 18 10.97 -16.13 33.22
N ALA A 19 9.81 -15.73 33.76
CA ALA A 19 9.04 -16.01 34.97
C ALA A 19 7.54 -15.75 34.67
N GLU A 20 6.67 -16.28 35.52
CA GLU A 20 5.24 -15.99 35.60
C GLU A 20 5.01 -14.46 35.67
N ASP A 21 4.30 -13.92 34.68
CA ASP A 21 3.84 -12.53 34.67
C ASP A 21 2.31 -12.53 34.54
N ASP A 22 1.70 -11.82 35.48
CA ASP A 22 0.29 -11.54 35.67
C ASP A 22 -0.36 -11.06 34.37
N ASN A 23 -1.00 -11.96 33.63
CA ASN A 23 -1.73 -11.62 32.41
C ASN A 23 -3.06 -10.95 32.80
N GLY A 24 -2.95 -9.72 33.29
CA GLY A 24 -4.02 -8.74 33.29
C GLY A 24 -4.34 -8.40 31.85
N ASP A 25 -5.35 -9.08 31.34
CA ASP A 25 -6.08 -8.77 30.11
C ASP A 25 -6.74 -7.38 30.27
N ASP A 26 -5.91 -6.33 30.18
CA ASP A 26 -6.34 -4.95 30.01
C ASP A 26 -6.53 -4.75 28.51
N GLU A 27 -7.58 -5.37 27.95
CA GLU A 27 -8.10 -5.00 26.64
C GLU A 27 -8.55 -3.54 26.74
N GLU A 28 -7.66 -2.61 26.39
CA GLU A 28 -8.06 -1.23 26.17
C GLU A 28 -9.23 -1.23 25.18
N PRO A 29 -10.36 -0.57 25.51
CA PRO A 29 -11.53 -0.58 24.66
C PRO A 29 -11.15 -0.03 23.29
N GLU A 30 -11.51 -0.76 22.23
CA GLU A 30 -11.36 -0.29 20.85
C GLU A 30 -12.18 1.01 20.68
N GLU A 31 -11.49 2.13 20.54
CA GLU A 31 -12.12 3.43 20.38
C GLU A 31 -12.54 3.65 18.92
N GLU A 32 -13.81 4.00 18.71
CA GLU A 32 -14.37 4.30 17.40
C GLU A 32 -14.15 5.79 17.03
N TYR A 33 -13.51 6.03 15.89
CA TYR A 33 -13.24 7.37 15.37
C TYR A 33 -13.86 7.60 13.99
N GLU A 34 -14.29 8.84 13.71
CA GLU A 34 -14.85 9.19 12.40
C GLU A 34 -13.76 9.29 11.31
N VAL A 35 -13.93 8.50 10.25
CA VAL A 35 -13.03 8.49 9.09
C VAL A 35 -13.41 9.58 8.08
N GLU A 36 -12.45 10.45 7.74
CA GLU A 36 -12.59 11.44 6.66
C GLU A 36 -12.34 10.79 5.28
N LYS A 37 -11.20 10.12 5.10
CA LYS A 37 -10.80 9.48 3.84
C LYS A 37 -9.71 8.43 4.04
N ILE A 38 -9.60 7.50 3.10
CA ILE A 38 -8.42 6.63 2.97
C ILE A 38 -7.41 7.29 2.03
N LEU A 39 -6.15 7.30 2.43
CA LEU A 39 -5.05 7.94 1.70
C LEU A 39 -4.15 6.96 0.96
N ALA A 40 -3.98 5.77 1.53
CA ALA A 40 -3.09 4.74 0.99
C ALA A 40 -3.53 3.35 1.43
N GLN A 41 -3.03 2.33 0.73
CA GLN A 41 -3.20 0.92 1.05
C GLN A 41 -1.84 0.24 0.94
N ARG A 42 -1.55 -0.70 1.84
CA ARG A 42 -0.36 -1.55 1.79
C ARG A 42 -0.66 -2.97 2.26
N GLU A 43 0.22 -3.91 1.91
CA GLU A 43 0.29 -5.22 2.55
C GLU A 43 1.19 -5.11 3.79
N GLY A 44 0.58 -5.21 4.96
CA GLY A 44 1.22 -5.22 6.27
C GLY A 44 1.56 -6.63 6.76
N LYS A 45 1.80 -6.76 8.07
CA LYS A 45 2.16 -8.06 8.68
C LYS A 45 0.96 -9.00 8.81
N SER A 46 -0.22 -8.45 9.07
CA SER A 46 -1.47 -9.18 9.32
C SER A 46 -2.40 -9.20 8.11
N GLY A 47 -2.04 -8.56 6.99
CA GLY A 47 -2.88 -8.49 5.80
C GLY A 47 -2.91 -7.09 5.19
N LEU A 48 -4.07 -6.69 4.68
CA LEU A 48 -4.25 -5.36 4.10
C LEU A 48 -4.43 -4.31 5.20
N GLU A 49 -3.61 -3.27 5.13
CA GLU A 49 -3.69 -2.09 5.99
C GLU A 49 -3.97 -0.85 5.15
N TYR A 50 -4.70 0.09 5.70
CA TYR A 50 -5.12 1.32 5.06
C TYR A 50 -4.70 2.53 5.89
N CYS A 51 -4.08 3.51 5.23
CA CYS A 51 -3.75 4.78 5.88
C CYS A 51 -5.00 5.65 5.97
N VAL A 52 -5.48 5.86 7.20
CA VAL A 52 -6.73 6.56 7.48
C VAL A 52 -6.45 8.02 7.80
N LYS A 53 -7.22 8.92 7.19
CA LYS A 53 -7.33 10.31 7.61
C LYS A 53 -8.53 10.45 8.52
N TRP A 54 -8.29 10.83 9.77
CA TRP A 54 -9.32 11.03 10.78
C TRP A 54 -9.98 12.40 10.64
N LEU A 55 -11.30 12.48 10.81
CA LEU A 55 -12.05 13.73 10.68
C LEU A 55 -11.68 14.70 11.81
N GLY A 56 -11.34 15.95 11.46
CA GLY A 56 -10.99 16.98 12.44
C GLY A 56 -9.56 16.92 12.98
N TRP A 57 -8.80 15.87 12.67
CA TRP A 57 -7.41 15.71 13.08
C TRP A 57 -6.43 16.10 11.96
N PRO A 58 -5.19 16.52 12.27
CA PRO A 58 -4.18 16.77 11.25
C PRO A 58 -3.67 15.48 10.61
N GLU A 59 -3.06 15.60 9.42
CA GLU A 59 -2.50 14.45 8.70
C GLU A 59 -1.34 13.75 9.43
N SER A 60 -0.77 14.37 10.47
CA SER A 60 0.24 13.75 11.33
C SER A 60 -0.32 12.60 12.17
N GLU A 61 -1.61 12.64 12.50
CA GLU A 61 -2.29 11.60 13.28
C GLU A 61 -2.81 10.46 12.41
N ASN A 62 -2.50 10.45 11.11
CA ASN A 62 -2.93 9.36 10.24
C ASN A 62 -2.26 8.06 10.66
N THR A 63 -3.07 7.03 10.91
CA THR A 63 -2.62 5.70 11.29
C THR A 63 -2.86 4.69 10.18
N TRP A 64 -2.26 3.50 10.31
CA TRP A 64 -2.46 2.37 9.40
C TRP A 64 -3.37 1.35 10.07
N GLU A 65 -4.64 1.35 9.69
CA GLU A 65 -5.65 0.45 10.25
C GLU A 65 -5.82 -0.80 9.37
N PRO A 66 -5.97 -1.99 9.95
CA PRO A 66 -6.31 -3.20 9.20
C PRO A 66 -7.68 -3.08 8.52
N GLU A 67 -7.92 -3.88 7.48
CA GLU A 67 -9.21 -3.91 6.78
C GLU A 67 -10.40 -4.16 7.71
N ASP A 68 -10.21 -4.96 8.76
CA ASP A 68 -11.25 -5.34 9.71
C ASP A 68 -11.76 -4.14 10.54
N HIS A 69 -10.90 -3.16 10.87
CA HIS A 69 -11.31 -1.94 11.59
C HIS A 69 -12.13 -0.98 10.71
N LEU A 70 -12.17 -1.21 9.38
CA LEU A 70 -12.86 -0.34 8.42
C LEU A 70 -14.14 -0.97 7.84
N ILE A 71 -14.61 -2.08 8.41
CA ILE A 71 -15.79 -2.83 7.93
C ILE A 71 -17.04 -1.94 7.90
N ASP A 72 -17.21 -1.05 8.87
CA ASP A 72 -18.36 -0.13 8.95
C ASP A 72 -18.18 1.12 8.07
N CYS A 73 -16.96 1.40 7.63
CA CYS A 73 -16.61 2.53 6.76
C CYS A 73 -16.80 2.24 5.26
N LYS A 74 -17.87 1.51 4.90
CA LYS A 74 -18.13 1.04 3.52
C LYS A 74 -18.15 2.15 2.48
N MET A 75 -18.67 3.33 2.83
CA MET A 75 -18.75 4.46 1.90
C MET A 75 -17.35 4.98 1.53
N VAL A 76 -16.48 5.14 2.52
CA VAL A 76 -15.10 5.62 2.34
C VAL A 76 -14.29 4.59 1.55
N MET A 77 -14.41 3.30 1.90
CA MET A 77 -13.75 2.20 1.21
C MET A 77 -14.14 2.14 -0.28
N ARG A 78 -15.43 2.34 -0.59
CA ARG A 78 -15.90 2.41 -1.99
C ARG A 78 -15.34 3.62 -2.73
N ALA A 79 -15.25 4.78 -2.07
CA ALA A 79 -14.66 5.97 -2.67
C ALA A 79 -13.18 5.74 -3.01
N TRP A 80 -12.41 5.18 -2.06
CA TRP A 80 -11.02 4.80 -2.26
C TRP A 80 -10.85 3.85 -3.44
N ARG A 81 -11.61 2.75 -3.47
CA ARG A 81 -11.51 1.72 -4.53
C ARG A 81 -11.78 2.30 -5.92
N ARG A 82 -12.79 3.18 -6.05
CA ARG A 82 -13.07 3.87 -7.32
C ARG A 82 -11.92 4.78 -7.75
N GLN A 83 -11.30 5.49 -6.80
CA GLN A 83 -10.15 6.33 -7.09
C GLN A 83 -8.95 5.50 -7.56
N GLN A 84 -8.71 4.33 -6.97
CA GLN A 84 -7.63 3.43 -7.39
C GLN A 84 -7.86 2.93 -8.82
N GLN A 85 -9.07 2.46 -9.12
CA GLN A 85 -9.44 1.98 -10.47
C GLN A 85 -9.22 3.07 -11.52
N LYS A 86 -9.70 4.30 -11.26
CA LYS A 86 -9.50 5.42 -12.17
C LYS A 86 -8.02 5.72 -12.41
N ARG A 87 -7.20 5.70 -11.35
CA ARG A 87 -5.75 5.94 -11.47
C ARG A 87 -5.06 4.86 -12.29
N GLU A 88 -5.43 3.60 -12.09
CA GLU A 88 -4.91 2.46 -12.86
C GLU A 88 -5.29 2.57 -14.35
N GLU A 89 -6.53 2.94 -14.66
CA GLU A 89 -6.99 3.17 -16.03
C GLU A 89 -6.21 4.30 -16.71
N GLU A 90 -6.03 5.42 -16.02
CA GLU A 90 -5.24 6.56 -16.51
C GLU A 90 -3.77 6.18 -16.73
N GLU A 91 -3.17 5.41 -15.83
CA GLU A 91 -1.80 4.91 -15.96
C GLU A 91 -1.67 3.96 -17.16
N GLN A 92 -2.63 3.06 -17.35
CA GLN A 92 -2.64 2.15 -18.50
C GLN A 92 -2.78 2.90 -19.82
N LYS A 93 -3.67 3.90 -19.88
CA LYS A 93 -3.83 4.76 -21.05
C LYS A 93 -2.53 5.52 -21.37
N ALA A 94 -1.90 6.12 -20.36
CA ALA A 94 -0.63 6.83 -20.53
C ALA A 94 0.48 5.91 -21.05
N LYS A 95 0.59 4.67 -20.52
CA LYS A 95 1.55 3.67 -21.01
C LYS A 95 1.28 3.27 -22.47
N GLN A 96 0.02 3.12 -22.86
CA GLN A 96 -0.35 2.80 -24.24
C GLN A 96 0.01 3.94 -25.20
N GLU A 97 -0.29 5.19 -24.83
CA GLU A 97 0.05 6.38 -25.62
C GLU A 97 1.56 6.53 -25.79
N GLN A 98 2.35 6.37 -24.72
CA GLN A 98 3.81 6.39 -24.79
C GLN A 98 4.36 5.32 -25.73
N LYS A 99 3.81 4.09 -25.67
CA LYS A 99 4.22 3.00 -26.56
C LYS A 99 3.90 3.32 -28.03
N GLN A 100 2.73 3.88 -28.31
CA GLN A 100 2.34 4.28 -29.67
C GLN A 100 3.25 5.38 -30.21
N GLN A 101 3.55 6.40 -29.40
CA GLN A 101 4.47 7.48 -29.79
C GLN A 101 5.88 6.94 -30.08
N ALA A 102 6.41 6.05 -29.22
CA ALA A 102 7.71 5.44 -29.45
C ALA A 102 7.75 4.60 -30.74
N GLN A 103 6.66 3.88 -31.05
CA GLN A 103 6.54 3.11 -32.29
C GLN A 103 6.50 4.02 -33.53
N GLN A 104 5.73 5.11 -33.48
CA GLN A 104 5.66 6.10 -34.56
C GLN A 104 7.01 6.77 -34.79
N GLN A 105 7.71 7.17 -33.73
CA GLN A 105 9.05 7.76 -33.83
C GLN A 105 10.05 6.77 -34.46
N LYS A 106 10.02 5.50 -34.06
CA LYS A 106 10.87 4.47 -34.65
C LYS A 106 10.59 4.25 -36.14
N GLN A 107 9.32 4.27 -36.55
CA GLN A 107 8.94 4.17 -37.96
C GLN A 107 9.43 5.38 -38.76
N GLN A 108 9.27 6.60 -38.23
CA GLN A 108 9.76 7.81 -38.87
C GLN A 108 11.30 7.79 -39.04
N GLN A 109 12.04 7.36 -38.01
CA GLN A 109 13.49 7.20 -38.09
C GLN A 109 13.91 6.18 -39.14
N GLN A 110 13.20 5.05 -39.25
CA GLN A 110 13.49 4.04 -40.28
C GLN A 110 13.23 4.55 -41.70
N GLN A 111 12.19 5.36 -41.91
CA GLN A 111 11.89 5.97 -43.21
C GLN A 111 12.95 7.00 -43.60
N GLN A 112 13.48 7.76 -42.64
CA GLN A 112 14.55 8.74 -42.88
C GLN A 112 15.89 8.08 -43.26
N GLN A 113 16.16 6.87 -42.78
CA GLN A 113 17.40 6.14 -43.11
C GLN A 113 17.38 5.48 -44.51
N GLN A 114 16.22 5.46 -45.18
CA GLN A 114 16.06 4.86 -46.51
C GLN A 114 16.09 5.91 -47.64
N GLN A 115 16.27 7.19 -47.31
CA GLN A 115 16.47 8.29 -48.25
C GLN A 115 17.93 8.71 -48.27
#